data_AF-A0A1J5RA15-F1
#
_entry.id   AF-A0A1J5RA15-F1
#
_cell.length_a   1.000
_cell.length_b   1.000
_cell.length_c   1.000
_cell.angle_alpha   90.00
_cell.angle_beta   90.00
_cell.angle_gamma   90.00
#
_symmetry.space_group_name_H-M   'P 1'
#
loop_
_entity.id
_entity.type
_entity.pdbx_description
1 polymer ?
#
loop_
_entity_poly.entity_id
_entity_poly.type
_entity_poly.pdbx_seq_one_letter_code
_entity_poly.pdbx_strand_id
1 'polypeptide(L)'
;MQQQQSFPKKMLPLFFAFVLINSLVLFYQKELDQSKIDPFVVFAANGLLFILSVLSLAMHSKPVDKKNPNAAVRGVMAATLLKLMVLGISAMVYLFAAGENRSIKAIFAGMILYVIYTFIEVRIASKPNQNNNAGK
;
A
#
# COMPACT_ATOMS: atom_id res chain seq x y z
N MET A 1 -1.20 -22.68 -20.01
CA MET A 1 -0.09 -21.95 -19.36
C MET A 1 -0.62 -20.64 -18.81
N GLN A 2 -0.88 -20.58 -17.50
CA GLN A 2 -1.18 -19.32 -16.82
C GLN A 2 0.16 -18.64 -16.58
N GLN A 3 0.46 -17.55 -17.28
CA GLN A 3 1.57 -16.69 -16.88
C GLN A 3 1.14 -15.95 -15.61
N GLN A 4 1.20 -16.66 -14.49
CA GLN A 4 1.22 -16.11 -13.15
C GLN A 4 2.42 -15.17 -13.13
N GLN A 5 2.20 -13.87 -13.32
CA GLN A 5 3.30 -12.91 -13.28
C GLN A 5 4.08 -13.13 -11.98
N SER A 6 5.34 -13.51 -12.13
CA SER A 6 6.24 -13.89 -11.05
C SER A 6 6.22 -12.82 -9.96
N PHE A 7 5.95 -13.23 -8.72
CA PHE A 7 5.96 -12.43 -7.48
C PHE A 7 6.95 -11.23 -7.49
N PRO A 8 8.22 -11.37 -7.90
CA PRO A 8 9.17 -10.25 -7.96
C PRO A 8 8.75 -9.08 -8.87
N LYS A 9 8.08 -9.33 -10.00
CA LYS A 9 7.66 -8.26 -10.92
C LYS A 9 6.54 -7.39 -10.36
N LYS A 10 5.70 -7.96 -9.48
CA LYS A 10 4.62 -7.22 -8.78
C LYS A 10 5.14 -6.48 -7.54
N MET A 11 6.18 -7.02 -6.90
CA MET A 11 6.80 -6.43 -5.72
C MET A 11 7.67 -5.21 -6.07
N LEU A 12 8.26 -5.17 -7.26
CA LEU A 12 9.14 -4.09 -7.72
C LEU A 12 8.52 -2.67 -7.63
N PRO A 13 7.31 -2.38 -8.15
CA PRO A 13 6.72 -1.05 -8.03
C PRO A 13 6.41 -0.64 -6.58
N LEU A 14 6.04 -1.60 -5.73
CA LEU A 14 5.78 -1.37 -4.31
C LEU A 14 7.07 -1.06 -3.54
N PHE A 15 8.14 -1.80 -3.83
CA PHE A 15 9.45 -1.56 -3.26
C PHE A 15 10.02 -0.21 -3.73
N PHE A 16 9.83 0.13 -5.01
CA PHE A 16 10.23 1.43 -5.53
C PHE A 16 9.48 2.58 -4.84
N ALA A 17 8.16 2.47 -4.67
CA ALA A 17 7.37 3.46 -3.92
C ALA A 17 7.86 3.60 -2.48
N PHE A 18 8.12 2.48 -1.80
CA PHE A 18 8.67 2.48 -0.45
C PHE A 18 9.99 3.23 -0.36
N VAL A 19 10.96 2.90 -1.21
CA VAL A 19 12.27 3.55 -1.21
C VAL A 19 12.14 5.03 -1.56
N LEU A 20 11.38 5.37 -2.60
CA LEU A 20 11.16 6.75 -3.04
C LEU A 20 10.59 7.63 -1.91
N ILE A 21 9.55 7.13 -1.21
CA ILE A 21 8.91 7.86 -0.12
C ILE A 21 9.87 8.03 1.05
N ASN A 22 10.59 6.99 1.46
CA ASN A 22 11.57 7.12 2.55
C ASN A 22 12.69 8.10 2.19
N SER A 23 13.18 8.08 0.94
CA SER A 23 14.18 9.03 0.47
C SER A 23 13.66 10.47 0.50
N LEU A 24 12.41 10.70 0.09
CA LEU A 24 11.78 12.02 0.17
C LEU A 24 11.64 12.48 1.63
N VAL A 25 11.18 11.61 2.53
CA VAL A 25 11.02 11.97 3.95
C VAL A 25 12.36 12.30 4.61
N LEU A 26 13.44 11.57 4.31
CA LEU A 26 14.78 11.91 4.80
C LEU A 26 15.28 13.24 4.25
N PHE A 27 15.09 13.47 2.94
CA PHE A 27 15.56 14.69 2.30
C PHE A 27 14.82 15.93 2.81
N TYR A 28 13.50 15.83 3.00
CA TYR A 28 12.64 16.92 3.45
C TYR A 28 12.39 16.91 4.97
N GLN A 29 13.15 16.15 5.76
CA GLN A 29 12.92 16.00 7.20
C GLN A 29 12.86 17.36 7.92
N LYS A 30 13.79 18.27 7.60
CA LYS A 30 13.85 19.61 8.20
C LYS A 30 12.64 20.48 7.85
N GLU A 31 12.17 20.40 6.59
CA GLU A 31 11.00 21.14 6.11
C GLU A 31 9.69 20.57 6.71
N LEU A 32 9.64 19.26 6.92
CA LEU A 32 8.55 18.54 7.58
C LEU A 32 8.43 18.98 9.05
N ASP A 33 9.56 19.00 9.78
CA ASP A 33 9.61 19.44 11.18
C ASP A 33 9.14 20.89 11.32
N GLN A 34 9.60 21.80 10.45
CA GLN A 34 9.15 23.21 10.42
C GLN A 34 7.64 23.33 10.15
N SER A 35 7.10 22.43 9.33
CA SER A 35 5.67 22.36 9.01
C SER A 35 4.82 21.71 10.11
N LYS A 36 5.42 21.31 11.24
CA LYS A 36 4.81 20.51 12.32
C LYS A 36 4.32 19.14 11.84
N ILE A 37 5.01 18.56 10.85
CA ILE A 37 4.77 17.22 10.33
C ILE A 37 5.83 16.32 10.95
N ASP A 38 5.41 15.44 11.85
CA ASP A 38 6.31 14.47 12.47
C ASP A 38 6.80 13.46 11.41
N PRO A 39 8.10 13.48 11.02
CA PRO A 39 8.63 12.60 10.00
C PRO A 39 8.56 11.13 10.41
N PHE A 40 8.65 10.84 11.72
CA PHE A 40 8.62 9.47 12.24
C PHE A 40 7.26 8.81 11.97
N VAL A 41 6.17 9.56 12.09
CA VAL A 41 4.82 9.09 11.81
C VAL A 41 4.64 8.76 10.33
N VAL A 42 5.17 9.61 9.45
CA VAL A 42 5.11 9.38 7.99
C VAL A 42 5.94 8.15 7.62
N PHE A 43 7.11 7.99 8.22
CA PHE A 43 7.95 6.80 8.09
C PHE A 43 7.23 5.52 8.53
N ALA A 44 6.64 5.53 9.73
CA ALA A 44 5.91 4.39 10.26
C ALA A 44 4.70 4.02 9.38
N ALA A 45 3.95 5.02 8.90
CA ALA A 45 2.83 4.82 8.00
C ALA A 45 3.28 4.20 6.67
N ASN A 46 4.38 4.68 6.06
CA ASN A 46 4.94 4.12 4.85
C ASN A 46 5.40 2.66 5.05
N GLY A 47 6.05 2.37 6.18
CA GLY A 47 6.46 1.00 6.54
C GLY A 47 5.27 0.05 6.69
N LEU A 48 4.24 0.48 7.41
CA LEU A 48 3.00 -0.29 7.55
C LEU A 48 2.36 -0.56 6.18
N LEU A 49 2.18 0.46 5.35
CA LEU A 49 1.60 0.33 4.01
C LEU A 49 2.37 -0.65 3.13
N PHE A 50 3.70 -0.63 3.20
CA PHE A 50 4.55 -1.58 2.48
C PHE A 50 4.32 -3.02 2.95
N ILE A 51 4.36 -3.28 4.26
CA ILE A 51 4.11 -4.61 4.84
C ILE A 51 2.72 -5.12 4.43
N LEU A 52 1.69 -4.28 4.54
CA LEU A 52 0.33 -4.66 4.20
C LEU A 52 0.17 -4.96 2.71
N SER A 53 0.90 -4.25 1.85
CA SER A 53 0.88 -4.52 0.41
C SER A 53 1.61 -5.81 0.05
N VAL A 54 2.69 -6.15 0.76
CA VAL A 54 3.36 -7.46 0.62
C VAL A 54 2.43 -8.59 1.08
N LEU A 55 1.74 -8.43 2.20
CA LEU A 55 0.74 -9.39 2.67
C LEU A 55 -0.39 -9.56 1.66
N SER A 56 -0.84 -8.46 1.05
CA SER A 56 -1.89 -8.48 0.03
C SER A 56 -1.46 -9.25 -1.23
N LEU A 57 -0.21 -9.05 -1.68
CA LEU A 57 0.39 -9.85 -2.75
C LEU A 57 0.47 -11.34 -2.40
N ALA A 58 0.82 -11.68 -1.16
CA ALA A 58 0.84 -13.07 -0.70
C ALA A 58 -0.56 -13.70 -0.73
N MET A 59 -1.59 -12.95 -0.32
CA MET A 59 -2.98 -13.40 -0.40
C MET A 59 -3.45 -13.64 -1.85
N HIS A 60 -3.05 -12.78 -2.79
CA HIS A 60 -3.37 -12.94 -4.23
C HIS A 60 -2.55 -14.00 -4.94
N SER A 61 -1.48 -14.51 -4.33
CA SER A 61 -0.61 -15.52 -4.93
C SER A 61 -1.12 -16.96 -4.72
N LYS A 62 -2.08 -17.17 -3.81
CA LYS A 62 -2.76 -18.46 -3.67
C LYS A 62 -3.58 -18.76 -4.94
N PRO A 63 -3.59 -20.00 -5.44
CA PRO A 63 -4.35 -20.36 -6.62
C PRO A 63 -5.83 -20.00 -6.43
N VAL A 64 -6.29 -19.01 -7.18
CA VAL A 64 -7.72 -18.68 -7.23
C VAL A 64 -8.39 -19.77 -8.06
N ASP A 65 -9.33 -20.47 -7.45
CA ASP A 65 -10.12 -21.49 -8.11
C ASP A 65 -10.77 -20.86 -9.36
N LYS A 66 -10.40 -21.33 -10.55
CA LYS A 66 -10.71 -20.66 -11.84
C LYS A 66 -12.22 -20.55 -12.11
N LYS A 67 -13.03 -21.24 -11.31
CA LYS A 67 -14.48 -21.29 -11.39
C LYS A 67 -15.18 -20.05 -10.79
N ASN A 68 -14.50 -19.24 -9.96
CA ASN A 68 -15.15 -18.11 -9.27
C ASN A 68 -14.42 -16.76 -9.50
N PRO A 69 -14.85 -15.95 -10.48
CA PRO A 69 -14.32 -14.61 -10.73
C PRO A 69 -14.41 -13.68 -9.50
N ASN A 70 -15.40 -13.89 -8.63
CA ASN A 70 -15.60 -13.08 -7.42
C ASN A 70 -14.48 -13.31 -6.38
N ALA A 71 -13.73 -14.40 -6.48
CA ALA A 71 -12.66 -14.71 -5.53
C ALA A 71 -11.47 -13.73 -5.65
N ALA A 72 -11.15 -13.25 -6.87
CA ALA A 72 -10.12 -12.24 -7.07
C ALA A 72 -10.53 -10.88 -6.49
N VAL A 73 -11.77 -10.46 -6.75
CA VAL A 73 -12.35 -9.21 -6.21
C VAL A 73 -12.39 -9.25 -4.68
N ARG A 74 -12.82 -10.38 -4.10
CA ARG A 74 -12.85 -10.58 -2.65
C ARG A 74 -11.47 -10.49 -2.01
N GLY A 75 -10.42 -10.98 -2.68
CA GLY A 75 -9.04 -10.84 -2.23
C GLY A 75 -8.57 -9.38 -2.19
N VAL A 76 -8.95 -8.57 -3.19
CA VAL A 76 -8.66 -7.12 -3.19
C VAL A 76 -9.45 -6.40 -2.10
N MET A 77 -10.74 -6.71 -1.95
CA MET A 77 -11.56 -6.12 -0.87
C MET A 77 -11.02 -6.45 0.52
N ALA A 78 -10.61 -7.70 0.76
CA ALA A 78 -10.02 -8.11 2.04
C ALA A 78 -8.70 -7.38 2.33
N ALA A 79 -7.83 -7.24 1.33
CA ALA A 79 -6.59 -6.47 1.42
C ALA A 79 -6.85 -4.99 1.77
N THR A 80 -7.78 -4.35 1.06
CA THR A 80 -8.15 -2.94 1.30
C THR A 80 -8.75 -2.76 2.70
N LEU A 81 -9.66 -3.65 3.11
CA LEU A 81 -10.27 -3.59 4.45
C LEU A 81 -9.20 -3.73 5.54
N LEU A 82 -8.28 -4.68 5.38
CA LEU A 82 -7.20 -4.89 6.33
C LEU A 82 -6.28 -3.65 6.42
N LYS A 83 -6.00 -2.98 5.30
CA LYS A 83 -5.26 -1.71 5.29
C LYS A 83 -5.97 -0.61 6.06
N LEU A 84 -7.26 -0.42 5.82
CA LEU A 84 -8.05 0.59 6.51
C LEU A 84 -8.13 0.32 8.02
N MET A 85 -8.32 -0.94 8.44
CA MET A 85 -8.35 -1.31 9.85
C MET A 85 -6.99 -1.05 10.52
N VAL A 86 -5.90 -1.51 9.92
CA VAL A 86 -4.55 -1.35 10.51
C VAL A 86 -4.13 0.11 10.56
N LEU A 87 -4.39 0.89 9.50
CA LEU A 87 -4.10 2.33 9.50
C LEU A 87 -4.99 3.11 10.46
N GLY A 88 -6.28 2.77 10.53
CA GLY A 88 -7.21 3.38 11.48
C GLY A 88 -6.78 3.14 12.92
N ILE A 89 -6.47 1.90 13.28
CA ILE A 89 -5.96 1.54 14.60
C ILE A 89 -4.63 2.24 14.87
N SER A 90 -3.70 2.24 13.92
CA SER A 90 -2.40 2.91 14.07
C SER A 90 -2.55 4.41 14.30
N ALA A 91 -3.44 5.08 13.56
CA ALA A 91 -3.73 6.50 13.75
C ALA A 91 -4.36 6.78 15.12
N MET A 92 -5.28 5.92 15.58
CA MET A 92 -5.85 6.02 16.93
C MET A 92 -4.77 5.87 18.01
N VAL A 93 -3.94 4.83 17.91
CA VAL A 93 -2.83 4.59 18.84
C VAL A 93 -1.89 5.79 18.89
N TYR A 94 -1.55 6.37 17.73
CA TYR A 94 -0.74 7.59 17.67
C TYR A 94 -1.43 8.78 18.35
N LEU A 95 -2.73 8.98 18.11
CA LEU A 95 -3.51 10.06 18.75
C LEU A 95 -3.48 9.96 20.28
N PHE A 96 -3.58 8.75 20.82
CA PHE A 96 -3.53 8.51 22.26
C PHE A 96 -2.11 8.65 22.83
N ALA A 97 -1.10 8.15 22.12
CA ALA A 97 0.29 8.19 22.58
C ALA A 97 0.92 9.58 22.51
N ALA A 98 0.64 10.36 21.45
CA ALA A 98 1.24 11.67 21.23
C ALA A 98 0.56 12.80 22.01
N GLY A 99 -0.68 12.60 22.47
CA GLY A 99 -1.42 13.57 23.29
C GLY A 99 -1.53 14.95 22.61
N GLU A 100 -1.06 15.99 23.31
CA GLU A 100 -1.09 17.39 22.83
C GLU A 100 -0.07 17.69 21.73
N ASN A 101 1.01 16.92 21.61
CA ASN A 101 2.06 17.10 20.59
C ASN A 101 1.76 16.34 19.29
N ARG A 102 0.51 15.92 19.08
CA ARG A 102 0.12 15.15 17.90
C ARG A 102 0.23 15.95 16.60
N SER A 103 0.85 15.35 15.60
CA SER A 103 0.90 15.88 14.24
C SER A 103 -0.28 15.36 13.41
N ILE A 104 -1.39 16.10 13.39
CA ILE A 104 -2.56 15.78 12.54
C ILE A 104 -2.15 15.79 11.05
N LYS A 105 -1.23 16.68 10.69
CA LYS A 105 -0.70 16.78 9.32
C LYS A 105 0.06 15.52 8.90
N ALA A 106 0.81 14.88 9.81
CA ALA A 106 1.51 13.63 9.50
C ALA A 106 0.53 12.47 9.26
N ILE A 107 -0.59 12.42 9.98
CA ILE A 107 -1.66 11.44 9.74
C ILE A 107 -2.26 11.67 8.35
N PHE A 108 -2.51 12.92 7.98
CA PHE A 108 -3.02 13.26 6.65
C PHE A 108 -2.02 12.87 5.54
N ALA A 109 -0.72 13.08 5.75
CA ALA A 109 0.31 12.58 4.84
C ALA A 109 0.25 11.05 4.72
N GLY A 110 0.08 10.32 5.83
CA GLY A 110 -0.15 8.87 5.82
C GLY A 110 -1.38 8.45 5.00
N MET A 111 -2.46 9.24 5.04
CA MET A 111 -3.66 9.00 4.22
C MET A 111 -3.41 9.21 2.73
N ILE A 112 -2.64 10.24 2.35
CA ILE A 112 -2.21 10.45 0.96
C ILE A 112 -1.38 9.24 0.49
N LEU A 113 -0.44 8.79 1.31
CA LEU A 113 0.37 7.60 1.03
C LEU A 113 -0.50 6.36 0.84
N TYR A 114 -1.52 6.16 1.68
CA TYR A 114 -2.47 5.06 1.53
C TYR A 114 -3.14 5.04 0.16
N VAL A 115 -3.59 6.20 -0.34
CA VAL A 115 -4.21 6.30 -1.66
C VAL A 115 -3.21 5.91 -2.76
N ILE A 116 -1.96 6.36 -2.67
CA ILE A 116 -0.91 6.02 -3.64
C ILE A 116 -0.67 4.49 -3.68
N TYR A 117 -0.46 3.87 -2.52
CA TYR A 117 -0.24 2.41 -2.43
C TYR A 117 -1.44 1.63 -2.95
N THR A 118 -2.66 2.06 -2.60
CA THR A 118 -3.90 1.43 -3.05
C THR A 118 -4.05 1.54 -4.57
N PHE A 119 -3.74 2.71 -5.14
CA PHE A 119 -3.80 2.89 -6.59
C PHE A 119 -2.80 1.97 -7.32
N ILE A 120 -1.57 1.87 -6.83
CA ILE A 120 -0.56 0.94 -7.37
C ILE A 120 -1.06 -0.50 -7.32
N GLU A 121 -1.63 -0.92 -6.19
CA GLU A 121 -2.13 -2.28 -6.00
C GLU A 121 -3.32 -2.61 -6.91
N VAL A 122 -4.30 -1.70 -7.01
CA VAL A 122 -5.43 -1.86 -7.93
C VAL A 122 -4.94 -1.95 -9.36
N ARG A 123 -3.94 -1.15 -9.78
CA ARG A 123 -3.36 -1.24 -11.13
C ARG A 123 -2.65 -2.56 -11.40
N ILE A 124 -2.01 -3.15 -10.39
CA ILE A 124 -1.40 -4.48 -10.47
C ILE A 124 -2.48 -5.57 -10.56
N ALA A 125 -3.56 -5.44 -9.80
CA ALA A 125 -4.66 -6.40 -9.75
C ALA A 125 -5.56 -6.36 -10.99
N SER A 126 -5.82 -5.16 -11.53
CA SER A 126 -6.74 -4.94 -12.65
C SER A 126 -6.10 -5.10 -14.02
N LYS A 127 -4.78 -5.33 -14.13
CA LYS A 127 -4.09 -5.48 -15.42
C LYS A 127 -4.70 -6.67 -16.18
N PRO A 128 -5.50 -6.44 -17.24
CA PRO A 128 -6.14 -7.52 -17.98
C PRO A 128 -5.05 -8.29 -18.71
N ASN A 129 -5.09 -9.62 -18.66
CA ASN A 129 -4.24 -10.45 -19.47
C ASN A 129 -4.72 -10.36 -20.93
N GLN A 130 -4.38 -9.27 -21.65
CA GLN A 130 -4.47 -9.24 -23.10
C GLN A 130 -3.42 -10.21 -23.65
N ASN A 131 -3.78 -11.50 -23.65
CA ASN A 131 -3.21 -12.43 -24.59
C ASN A 131 -3.80 -12.08 -25.94
N ASN A 132 -2.90 -11.73 -26.85
CA ASN A 132 -3.16 -11.44 -28.25
C ASN A 132 -3.80 -12.67 -28.90
N ASN A 133 -5.12 -12.73 -28.95
CA ASN A 133 -5.85 -13.48 -29.97
C ASN A 133 -6.19 -12.50 -31.10
N ALA A 134 -5.14 -11.97 -31.74
CA ALA A 134 -5.26 -11.51 -33.12
C ALA A 134 -5.32 -12.77 -34.00
N GLY A 135 -6.23 -12.77 -34.96
CA GLY A 135 -6.77 -13.95 -35.61
C GLY A 135 -5.77 -14.94 -36.21
N LYS A 136 -6.17 -16.21 -36.15
CA LYS A 136 -5.99 -17.19 -37.21
C LYS A 136 -7.28 -17.99 -37.33
#